data_AF-A0AAU7Z162-F1
#
_entry.id   AF-A0AAU7Z162-F1
#
_cell.length_a   1.000
_cell.length_b   1.000
_cell.length_c   1.000
_cell.angle_alpha   90.00
_cell.angle_beta   90.00
_cell.angle_gamma   90.00
#
_symmetry.space_group_name_H-M   'P 1'
#
loop_
_entity.id
_entity.type
_entity.pdbx_description
1 polymer ?
#
loop_
_entity_poly.entity_id
_entity_poly.type
_entity_poly.pdbx_seq_one_letter_code
_entity_poly.pdbx_strand_id
1 'polypeptide(L)' 'MMSKPGYAGDSNPHWPPHIMFFYSDTDSALWGSNLPGSPVVGVSDPVEHLTSFVIPVQRWSDGAEYREGSVAEHHH' A
#
# COMPACT_ATOMS: atom_id res chain seq x y z
N MET A 1 10.58 -1.40 1.72
CA MET A 1 10.29 -2.61 0.91
C MET A 1 10.82 -3.84 1.63
N MET A 2 10.07 -4.95 1.56
CA MET A 2 10.10 -6.12 2.47
C MET A 2 10.09 -7.46 1.69
N SER A 3 9.91 -8.62 2.38
CA SER A 3 10.43 -9.98 2.06
C SER A 3 10.17 -11.03 3.16
N LYS A 4 8.97 -11.54 3.50
CA LYS A 4 8.27 -12.75 2.98
C LYS A 4 6.83 -12.68 3.51
N PRO A 5 5.75 -12.59 2.73
CA PRO A 5 5.49 -11.80 1.51
C PRO A 5 4.47 -10.67 1.76
N GLY A 6 4.68 -9.83 2.78
CA GLY A 6 3.82 -8.69 3.09
C GLY A 6 2.86 -8.94 4.26
N TYR A 7 3.36 -9.60 5.30
CA TYR A 7 2.65 -9.84 6.56
C TYR A 7 2.10 -8.53 7.14
N ALA A 8 0.77 -8.41 7.13
CA ALA A 8 0.03 -7.27 7.65
C ALA A 8 -0.61 -7.56 9.03
N GLY A 9 -0.24 -8.71 9.63
CA GLY A 9 -0.89 -9.32 10.79
C GLY A 9 -1.51 -10.69 10.45
N ASP A 10 -1.80 -11.51 11.47
CA ASP A 10 -2.33 -12.87 11.31
C ASP A 10 -3.73 -12.92 10.69
N SER A 11 -4.49 -11.83 10.78
CA SER A 11 -5.88 -11.73 10.31
C SER A 11 -6.08 -10.73 9.17
N ASN A 12 -5.01 -10.07 8.72
CA ASN A 12 -5.08 -9.03 7.70
C ASN A 12 -4.59 -9.57 6.36
N PRO A 13 -5.26 -9.24 5.24
CA PRO A 13 -4.78 -9.59 3.92
C PRO A 13 -3.35 -9.10 3.71
N HIS A 14 -2.52 -9.90 3.06
CA HIS A 14 -1.17 -9.49 2.69
C HIS A 14 -1.24 -8.24 1.82
N TRP A 15 -0.59 -7.17 2.28
CA TRP A 15 -0.50 -5.95 1.51
C TRP A 15 0.44 -6.16 0.32
N PRO A 16 0.07 -5.68 -0.87
CA PRO A 16 0.96 -5.71 -2.02
C PRO A 16 2.25 -4.93 -1.71
N PRO A 17 3.37 -5.25 -2.39
CA PRO A 17 4.59 -4.48 -2.28
C PRO A 17 4.30 -3.02 -2.61
N HIS A 18 4.72 -2.12 -1.75
CA HIS A 18 4.51 -0.69 -1.95
C HIS A 18 5.67 0.12 -1.36
N ILE A 19 5.79 1.35 -1.82
CA ILE A 19 6.63 2.39 -1.24
C ILE A 19 5.71 3.43 -0.60
N MET A 20 6.10 3.91 0.57
CA MET A 20 5.43 5.02 1.24
C MET A 20 6.30 6.28 1.20
N PHE A 21 5.67 7.42 0.91
CA PHE A 21 6.25 8.75 1.10
C PHE A 21 5.42 9.51 2.13
N PHE A 22 6.09 10.28 2.98
CA PHE A 22 5.48 11.01 4.10
C PHE A 22 5.84 12.49 3.95
N TYR A 23 4.83 13.36 3.87
CA TYR A 23 4.99 14.80 3.73
C TYR A 23 4.11 15.54 4.73
N SER A 24 4.60 16.65 5.27
CA SER A 24 3.79 17.52 6.13
C SER A 24 2.78 18.31 5.29
N ASP A 25 1.50 18.26 5.67
CA ASP A 25 0.37 19.06 5.13
C ASP A 25 0.41 19.30 3.61
N THR A 26 0.77 18.27 2.84
CA THR A 26 0.84 18.38 1.38
C THR A 26 -0.49 17.98 0.76
N ASP A 27 -0.98 18.79 -0.18
CA ASP A 27 -2.17 18.44 -0.96
C ASP A 27 -1.90 17.17 -1.77
N SER A 28 -2.69 16.12 -1.51
CA SER A 28 -2.53 14.82 -2.14
C SER A 28 -2.86 14.84 -3.64
N ALA A 29 -3.60 15.84 -4.11
CA ALA A 29 -3.90 16.04 -5.53
C ALA A 29 -2.66 16.41 -6.34
N LEU A 30 -1.62 17.01 -5.72
CA LEU A 30 -0.36 17.34 -6.39
C LEU A 30 0.38 16.11 -6.93
N TRP A 31 0.11 14.94 -6.34
CA TRP A 31 0.66 13.66 -6.78
C TRP A 31 -0.33 12.89 -7.69
N GLY A 32 -1.44 13.50 -8.08
CA GLY A 32 -2.51 12.85 -8.83
C GLY A 32 -3.11 11.67 -8.08
N SER A 33 -3.10 11.70 -6.74
CA SER A 33 -3.58 10.57 -5.94
C SER A 33 -5.10 10.41 -6.02
N ASN A 34 -5.58 9.18 -5.84
CA ASN A 34 -7.02 8.85 -5.77
C ASN A 34 -7.84 9.20 -7.04
N LEU A 35 -7.18 9.43 -8.18
CA LEU A 35 -7.83 9.65 -9.49
C LEU A 35 -8.01 8.32 -10.26
N PRO A 36 -8.99 8.21 -11.18
CA PRO A 36 -9.15 7.04 -12.03
C PRO A 36 -7.86 6.71 -12.81
N GLY A 37 -7.39 5.47 -12.68
CA GLY A 37 -6.16 5.00 -13.35
C GLY A 37 -4.85 5.47 -12.72
N SER A 38 -4.90 6.28 -11.66
CA SER A 38 -3.70 6.64 -10.91
C SER A 38 -3.22 5.47 -10.04
N PRO A 39 -1.92 5.15 -10.03
CA PRO A 39 -1.37 4.16 -9.10
C PRO A 39 -1.16 4.75 -7.70
N VAL A 40 -1.30 6.06 -7.50
CA VAL A 40 -0.97 6.73 -6.24
C VAL A 40 -2.20 6.76 -5.34
N VAL A 41 -2.09 6.17 -4.16
CA VAL A 41 -3.08 6.30 -3.09
C VAL A 41 -2.59 7.36 -2.11
N GLY A 42 -3.43 8.35 -1.84
CA GLY A 42 -3.12 9.45 -0.91
C GLY A 42 -3.98 9.34 0.35
N VAL A 43 -3.35 9.40 1.51
CA VAL A 43 -4.01 9.39 2.82
C VAL A 43 -3.55 10.60 3.61
N SER A 44 -4.48 11.47 3.99
CA SER A 44 -4.21 12.62 4.84
C SER A 44 -4.65 12.31 6.27
N ASP A 45 -3.76 12.56 7.22
CA ASP A 45 -4.01 12.59 8.66
C ASP A 45 -3.93 14.06 9.12
N PRO A 46 -5.09 14.73 9.29
CA PRO A 46 -5.13 16.13 9.70
C PRO A 46 -4.71 16.36 11.15
N VAL A 47 -4.71 15.32 11.99
CA VAL A 47 -4.31 15.43 13.41
C VAL A 47 -2.80 15.46 13.50
N GLU A 48 -2.13 14.59 12.75
CA GLU A 48 -0.67 14.48 12.72
C GLU A 48 -0.02 15.39 11.66
N HIS A 49 -0.81 16.24 10.98
CA HIS A 49 -0.35 17.13 9.91
C HIS A 49 0.44 16.39 8.82
N LEU A 50 -0.01 15.18 8.47
CA LEU A 50 0.73 14.23 7.65
C LEU A 50 -0.09 13.80 6.42
N THR A 51 0.51 13.90 5.24
CA THR A 51 0.03 13.25 4.03
C THR A 51 0.97 12.10 3.68
N SER A 52 0.40 10.90 3.63
CA SER A 52 1.08 9.67 3.22
C SER A 52 0.69 9.31 1.79
N PHE A 53 1.66 8.95 0.97
CA PHE A 53 1.44 8.42 -0.38
C PHE A 53 1.88 6.96 -0.42
N VAL A 54 0.99 6.08 -0.88
CA VAL A 54 1.27 4.66 -1.09
C VAL A 54 1.29 4.41 -2.59
N ILE A 55 2.41 3.87 -3.08
CA ILE A 55 2.58 3.53 -4.49
C ILE A 55 2.86 2.02 -4.58
N PRO A 56 1.98 1.21 -5.19
CA PRO A 56 2.22 -0.20 -5.38
C PRO A 56 3.39 -0.41 -6.35
N VAL A 57 4.17 -1.45 -6.10
CA VAL A 57 5.28 -1.87 -6.97
C VAL A 57 5.19 -3.36 -7.24
N GLN A 58 5.73 -3.79 -8.37
CA GLN A 58 5.53 -5.16 -8.86
C GLN A 58 6.33 -6.22 -8.09
N ARG A 59 7.40 -5.81 -7.41
CA ARG A 59 8.33 -6.74 -6.78
C ARG A 59 8.74 -6.27 -5.39
N TRP A 60 8.86 -7.23 -4.49
CA TRP A 60 9.57 -7.09 -3.23
C TRP A 60 11.08 -6.86 -3.46
N SER A 61 11.76 -6.27 -2.48
CA SER A 61 13.19 -5.93 -2.61
C SER A 61 14.12 -7.14 -2.72
N ASP A 62 13.68 -8.31 -2.24
CA ASP A 62 14.41 -9.58 -2.36
C ASP A 62 14.09 -10.34 -3.65
N GLY A 63 13.29 -9.77 -4.54
CA GLY A 63 12.88 -10.39 -5.81
C GLY A 63 11.64 -11.27 -5.72
N ALA A 64 11.00 -11.40 -4.56
CA ALA A 64 9.72 -12.12 -4.46
C ALA A 64 8.59 -11.39 -5.21
N GLU A 65 7.72 -12.15 -5.86
CA GLU A 65 6.51 -11.62 -6.48
C GLU A 65 5.38 -11.50 -5.44
N TYR A 66 4.46 -10.55 -5.67
CA TYR A 66 3.20 -10.55 -4.95
C TYR A 66 2.39 -11.78 -5.35
N ARG A 67 1.97 -12.56 -4.35
CA ARG A 67 0.98 -13.63 -4.53
C ARG A 67 -0.30 -13.18 -3.84
N GLU A 68 -1.32 -12.87 -4.63
CA GLU A 68 -2.65 -12.61 -4.13
C GLU A 68 -3.11 -13.86 -3.35
N GLY A 69 -3.58 -13.67 -2.12
CA GLY A 69 -4.05 -14.77 -1.28
C GLY A 69 -5.22 -15.45 -1.98
N SER A 70 -5.11 -16.76 -2.22
CA SER A 70 -6.19 -17.61 -2.71
C SER A 70 -7.43 -17.41 -1.83
N VAL A 71 -8.49 -16.84 -2.39
CA VAL A 71 -9.83 -16.91 -1.81
C VAL A 71 -10.33 -18.36 -1.95
N ALA A 72 -9.77 -19.27 -1.15
CA ALA A 72 -10.33 -20.61 -1.01
C ALA A 72 -11.21 -20.63 0.23
N GLU A 73 -12.49 -20.90 -0.01
CA GLU A 73 -13.62 -21.06 0.90
C GLU A 73 -13.27 -21.44 2.35
N HIS A 74 -13.60 -20.54 3.28
CA HIS A 74 -13.85 -20.90 4.67
C HIS A 74 -15.27 -21.46 4.79
N HIS A 75 -15.43 -22.76 4.53
CA HIS A 75 -16.56 -23.55 5.01
C HIS A 75 -16.04 -24.44 6.14
N HIS A 76 -16.46 -24.18 7.38
CA HIS A 76 -16.65 -25.16 8.45
C HIS A 76 -17.57 -24.58 9.53
#